data_AF-A0A0C3EH37-F1
#
_entry.id   AF-A0A0C3EH37-F1
#
_cell.length_a   1.000
_cell.length_b   1.000
_cell.length_c   1.000
_cell.angle_alpha   90.00
_cell.angle_beta   90.00
_cell.angle_gamma   90.00
#
_symmetry.space_group_name_H-M   'P 1'
#
loop_
_entity.id
_entity.type
_entity.pdbx_description
1 polymer ?
#
loop_
_entity_poly.entity_id
_entity_poly.type
_entity_poly.pdbx_seq_one_letter_code
_entity_poly.pdbx_strand_id
1 'polypeptide(L)'
;MVARYLRDTERALGNLQSSIRVVPLPTDQLSGMSTAVVAAINLITDVFPSTREMLMEGGEYELCGRLWRTVRGRPGIEEYWKRNRIEQKAWSITEYGTAEWIAKEAASFDKVASLL
;
A
#
# COMPACT_ATOMS: atom_id res chain seq x y z
N MET A 1 -13.75 10.63 -7.09
CA MET A 1 -13.87 9.33 -6.39
C MET A 1 -12.53 8.87 -5.81
N VAL A 2 -11.44 8.87 -6.57
CA VAL A 2 -10.08 8.49 -6.12
C VAL A 2 -9.55 9.39 -5.01
N ALA A 3 -9.71 10.72 -5.16
CA ALA A 3 -9.35 11.69 -4.12
C ALA A 3 -10.08 11.45 -2.78
N ARG A 4 -11.27 10.81 -2.80
CA ARG A 4 -12.00 10.47 -1.57
C ARG A 4 -11.30 9.35 -0.81
N TYR A 5 -10.83 8.30 -1.49
CA TYR A 5 -10.09 7.21 -0.84
C TYR A 5 -8.79 7.72 -0.21
N LEU A 6 -7.99 8.47 -0.97
CA LEU A 6 -6.71 9.01 -0.46
C LEU A 6 -6.95 9.93 0.75
N ARG A 7 -7.95 10.81 0.67
CA ARG A 7 -8.36 11.67 1.79
C ARG A 7 -8.84 10.90 3.01
N ASP A 8 -9.70 9.91 2.82
CA ASP A 8 -10.25 9.11 3.94
C ASP A 8 -9.14 8.27 4.60
N THR A 9 -8.20 7.74 3.79
CA THR A 9 -7.04 7.00 4.25
C THR A 9 -6.07 7.90 5.00
N GLU A 10 -5.73 9.07 4.46
CA GLU A 10 -4.89 10.08 5.10
C GLU A 10 -5.43 10.44 6.50
N ARG A 11 -6.73 10.72 6.59
CA ARG A 11 -7.39 11.02 7.86
C ARG A 11 -7.35 9.83 8.83
N ALA A 12 -7.63 8.62 8.35
CA ALA A 12 -7.61 7.42 9.18
C ALA A 12 -6.20 7.15 9.74
N LEU A 13 -5.18 7.25 8.91
CA LEU A 13 -3.77 7.14 9.32
C LEU A 13 -3.40 8.25 10.31
N GLY A 14 -3.81 9.49 10.06
CA GLY A 14 -3.58 10.61 10.98
C GLY A 14 -4.18 10.37 12.37
N ASN A 15 -5.40 9.84 12.43
CA ASN A 15 -6.04 9.46 13.68
C ASN A 15 -5.26 8.34 14.40
N LEU A 16 -4.85 7.30 13.66
CA LEU A 16 -4.08 6.18 14.21
C LEU A 16 -2.70 6.59 14.70
N GLN A 17 -2.08 7.60 14.09
CA GLN A 17 -0.74 8.06 14.44
C GLN A 17 -0.61 8.55 15.88
N SER A 18 -1.73 8.98 16.50
CA SER A 18 -1.79 9.34 17.92
C SER A 18 -1.55 8.16 18.87
N SER A 19 -1.82 6.94 18.40
CA SER A 19 -1.84 5.72 19.21
C SER A 19 -0.77 4.72 18.80
N ILE A 20 -0.41 4.69 17.52
CA ILE A 20 0.60 3.79 16.96
C ILE A 20 1.50 4.51 15.97
N ARG A 21 2.71 3.99 15.77
CA ARG A 21 3.58 4.46 14.69
C ARG A 21 3.05 3.93 13.36
N VAL A 22 2.50 4.83 12.55
CA VAL A 22 1.96 4.48 11.23
C VAL A 22 3.07 4.31 10.20
N VAL A 23 4.03 5.23 10.15
CA VAL A 23 5.18 5.15 9.23
C VAL A 23 6.30 4.36 9.92
N PRO A 24 6.60 3.13 9.48
CA PRO A 24 7.57 2.27 10.17
C PRO A 24 9.00 2.79 9.96
N LEU A 25 9.88 2.56 10.93
CA LEU A 25 11.32 2.75 10.73
C LEU A 25 11.89 1.68 9.82
N PRO A 26 13.11 1.86 9.27
CA PRO A 26 13.80 0.81 8.51
C PRO A 26 13.95 -0.51 9.28
N THR A 27 14.08 -0.45 10.61
CA THR A 27 14.25 -1.61 11.50
C THR A 27 12.95 -2.29 11.91
N ASP A 28 11.81 -1.63 11.73
CA ASP A 28 10.52 -2.15 12.18
C ASP A 28 10.05 -3.29 11.26
N GLN A 29 9.30 -4.26 11.78
CA GLN A 29 8.55 -5.17 10.92
C GLN A 29 7.39 -4.43 10.26
N LEU A 30 7.07 -4.79 9.01
CA LEU A 30 5.88 -4.26 8.34
C LEU A 30 4.64 -4.92 8.96
N SER A 31 3.66 -4.09 9.31
CA SER A 31 2.33 -4.59 9.70
C SER A 31 1.49 -4.88 8.46
N GLY A 32 0.52 -5.79 8.59
CA GLY A 32 -0.46 -6.06 7.53
C GLY A 32 -1.16 -4.79 7.06
N MET A 33 -1.48 -3.87 7.97
CA MET A 33 -2.04 -2.55 7.66
C MET A 33 -1.11 -1.73 6.75
N SER A 34 0.17 -1.58 7.11
CA SER A 34 1.12 -0.80 6.30
C SER A 34 1.24 -1.35 4.88
N THR A 35 1.30 -2.66 4.73
CA THR A 35 1.38 -3.33 3.44
C THR A 35 0.10 -3.17 2.62
N ALA A 36 -1.07 -3.33 3.24
CA ALA A 36 -2.37 -3.21 2.57
C ALA A 36 -2.61 -1.79 2.04
N VAL A 37 -2.32 -0.76 2.84
CA VAL A 37 -2.44 0.64 2.42
C VAL A 37 -1.49 0.94 1.27
N VAL A 38 -0.24 0.48 1.34
CA VAL A 38 0.75 0.68 0.27
C VAL A 38 0.33 -0.01 -1.02
N ALA A 39 -0.21 -1.23 -0.94
CA ALA A 39 -0.73 -1.94 -2.10
C ALA A 39 -1.88 -1.18 -2.77
N ALA A 40 -2.83 -0.65 -1.99
CA ALA A 40 -3.94 0.15 -2.50
C ALA A 40 -3.46 1.47 -3.12
N ILE A 41 -2.49 2.16 -2.50
CA ILE A 41 -1.89 3.38 -3.06
C ILE A 41 -1.17 3.07 -4.38
N ASN A 42 -0.45 1.96 -4.50
CA ASN A 42 0.15 1.54 -5.77
C ASN A 42 -0.92 1.38 -6.85
N LEU A 43 -1.99 0.61 -6.57
CA LEU A 43 -3.08 0.43 -7.53
C LEU A 43 -3.68 1.77 -7.97
N ILE A 44 -3.97 2.66 -7.02
CA ILE A 44 -4.53 3.98 -7.32
C ILE A 44 -3.60 4.81 -8.21
N THR A 45 -2.32 4.85 -7.88
CA THR A 45 -1.33 5.65 -8.62
C THR A 45 -0.93 5.05 -9.96
N ASP A 46 -1.15 3.75 -10.16
CA ASP A 46 -0.98 3.10 -11.47
C ASP A 46 -2.19 3.35 -12.38
N VAL A 47 -3.41 3.29 -11.83
CA VAL A 47 -4.65 3.58 -12.59
C VAL A 47 -4.82 5.08 -12.84
N PHE A 48 -4.42 5.92 -11.89
CA PHE A 48 -4.55 7.38 -11.95
C PHE A 48 -3.19 8.04 -11.68
N PRO A 49 -2.27 8.07 -12.67
CA PRO A 49 -0.91 8.60 -12.47
C PRO A 49 -0.84 10.03 -11.94
N SER A 50 -1.86 10.86 -12.24
CA SER A 50 -1.96 12.24 -11.74
C SER A 50 -2.06 12.33 -10.22
N THR A 51 -2.44 11.25 -9.50
CA THR A 51 -2.49 11.27 -8.03
C THR A 51 -1.12 11.11 -7.38
N ARG A 52 -0.06 10.81 -8.15
CA ARG A 52 1.30 10.68 -7.61
C ARG A 52 1.80 12.00 -7.01
N GLU A 53 1.51 13.11 -7.65
CA GLU A 53 1.90 14.45 -7.18
C GLU A 53 1.32 14.77 -5.80
N MET A 54 0.10 14.30 -5.52
CA MET A 54 -0.57 14.50 -4.24
C MET A 54 0.08 13.71 -3.08
N LEU A 55 0.91 12.71 -3.38
CA LEU A 55 1.62 11.87 -2.41
C LEU A 55 3.09 12.30 -2.23
N MET A 56 3.56 13.29 -2.99
CA MET A 56 4.92 13.81 -2.86
C MET A 56 5.06 14.67 -1.59
N GLU A 57 6.30 15.00 -1.25
CA GLU A 57 6.58 15.92 -0.15
C GLU A 57 5.92 17.28 -0.41
N GLY A 58 5.14 17.77 0.55
CA GLY A 58 4.30 18.97 0.39
C GLY A 58 2.97 18.75 -0.35
N GLY A 59 2.64 17.51 -0.72
CA GLY A 59 1.35 17.15 -1.35
C GLY A 59 0.17 17.05 -0.37
N GLU A 60 -1.05 16.92 -0.91
CA GLU A 60 -2.31 16.87 -0.12
C GLU A 60 -2.39 15.67 0.83
N TYR A 61 -1.73 14.54 0.50
CA TYR A 61 -1.79 13.28 1.24
C TYR A 61 -0.39 12.84 1.70
N GLU A 62 0.25 13.69 2.50
CA GLU A 62 1.65 13.53 2.89
C GLU A 62 1.91 12.26 3.70
N LEU A 63 1.04 11.90 4.65
CA LEU A 63 1.23 10.72 5.50
C LEU A 63 1.12 9.42 4.68
N CYS A 64 0.14 9.35 3.78
CA CYS A 64 0.03 8.29 2.77
C CYS A 64 1.30 8.21 1.92
N GLY A 65 1.78 9.37 1.44
CA GLY A 65 2.98 9.47 0.63
C GLY A 65 4.26 9.04 1.33
N ARG A 66 4.41 9.40 2.61
CA ARG A 66 5.53 8.98 3.46
C ARG A 66 5.49 7.49 3.73
N LEU A 67 4.33 6.96 4.14
CA LEU A 67 4.15 5.51 4.34
C LEU A 67 4.48 4.74 3.05
N TRP A 68 3.94 5.20 1.92
CA TRP A 68 4.18 4.61 0.61
C TRP A 68 5.67 4.55 0.27
N ARG A 69 6.37 5.69 0.31
CA ARG A 69 7.82 5.75 0.02
C ARG A 69 8.64 4.89 0.97
N THR A 70 8.34 4.93 2.27
CA THR A 70 9.06 4.16 3.29
C THR A 70 8.94 2.66 3.08
N VAL A 71 7.74 2.15 2.77
CA VAL A 71 7.53 0.71 2.56
C VAL A 71 8.08 0.27 1.20
N ARG A 72 7.83 1.06 0.14
CA ARG A 72 8.33 0.79 -1.22
C ARG A 72 9.85 0.79 -1.32
N GLY A 73 10.51 1.68 -0.56
CA GLY A 73 11.96 1.80 -0.53
C GLY A 73 12.66 0.70 0.27
N ARG A 74 11.94 -0.28 0.82
CA ARG A 74 12.57 -1.42 1.50
C ARG A 74 13.16 -2.38 0.47
N PRO A 75 14.44 -2.81 0.61
CA PRO A 75 15.10 -3.64 -0.40
C PRO A 75 14.33 -4.91 -0.77
N GLY A 76 13.75 -5.61 0.22
CA GLY A 76 12.97 -6.83 -0.03
C GLY A 76 11.65 -6.58 -0.76
N ILE A 77 11.00 -5.43 -0.53
CA ILE A 77 9.76 -5.05 -1.21
C ILE A 77 10.05 -4.61 -2.64
N GLU A 78 11.08 -3.79 -2.83
CA GLU A 78 11.54 -3.37 -4.14
C GLU A 78 11.91 -4.57 -5.02
N GLU A 79 12.67 -5.51 -4.47
CA GLU A 79 13.08 -6.74 -5.16
C GLU A 79 11.87 -7.62 -5.51
N TYR A 80 10.92 -7.80 -4.58
CA TYR A 80 9.68 -8.52 -4.85
C TYR A 80 8.92 -7.89 -6.03
N TRP A 81 8.81 -6.56 -6.05
CA TRP A 81 8.08 -5.85 -7.10
C TRP A 81 8.72 -6.00 -8.47
N LYS A 82 10.05 -5.87 -8.54
CA LYS A 82 10.84 -6.06 -9.76
C LYS A 82 10.73 -7.49 -10.28
N ARG A 83 10.99 -8.49 -9.42
CA ARG A 83 10.94 -9.92 -9.78
C ARG A 83 9.60 -10.33 -10.37
N ASN A 84 8.51 -9.85 -9.77
CA ASN A 84 7.17 -10.22 -10.17
C ASN A 84 6.57 -9.30 -11.26
N ARG A 85 7.35 -8.34 -11.77
CA ARG A 85 6.94 -7.38 -12.81
C ARG A 85 5.60 -6.72 -12.51
N ILE A 86 5.36 -6.41 -11.23
CA ILE A 86 4.03 -5.99 -10.76
C ILE A 86 3.56 -4.70 -11.46
N GLU A 87 4.47 -3.76 -11.72
CA GLU A 87 4.17 -2.49 -12.42
C GLU A 87 3.79 -2.66 -13.89
N GLN A 88 4.09 -3.82 -14.49
CA GLN A 88 3.78 -4.15 -15.88
C GLN A 88 2.47 -4.93 -16.01
N LYS A 89 1.87 -5.36 -14.89
CA LYS A 89 0.58 -6.04 -14.92
C LYS A 89 -0.50 -5.00 -15.16
N ALA A 90 -1.25 -5.15 -16.25
CA ALA A 90 -2.42 -4.34 -16.51
C ALA A 90 -3.49 -4.70 -15.46
N TRP A 91 -3.52 -3.99 -14.34
CA TRP A 91 -4.51 -4.18 -13.27
C TRP A 91 -5.97 -4.03 -13.75
N SER A 92 -6.17 -3.46 -14.94
CA SER A 92 -7.44 -3.29 -15.63
C SER A 92 -7.82 -4.44 -16.57
N ILE A 93 -6.97 -5.45 -16.74
CA ILE A 93 -7.25 -6.65 -17.54
C ILE A 93 -7.14 -7.83 -16.58
N THR A 94 -8.28 -8.49 -16.31
CA THR A 94 -8.49 -9.69 -15.48
C THR A 94 -9.00 -9.46 -14.04
N GLU A 95 -9.76 -10.44 -13.54
CA GLU A 95 -10.41 -10.57 -12.23
C GLU A 95 -9.50 -10.38 -11.00
N TYR A 96 -8.23 -10.03 -11.20
CA TYR A 96 -7.13 -10.00 -10.25
C TYR A 96 -6.85 -8.59 -9.66
N GLY A 97 -7.72 -7.62 -9.95
CA GLY A 97 -7.63 -6.25 -9.42
C GLY A 97 -8.80 -5.83 -8.53
N THR A 98 -9.76 -6.73 -8.27
CA THR A 98 -10.92 -6.41 -7.42
C THR A 98 -10.52 -6.45 -5.95
N ALA A 99 -11.21 -5.66 -5.13
CA ALA A 99 -11.03 -5.69 -3.68
C ALA A 99 -11.26 -7.10 -3.10
N GLU A 100 -12.16 -7.88 -3.70
CA GLU A 100 -12.43 -9.27 -3.34
C GLU A 100 -11.27 -10.22 -3.68
N TRP A 101 -10.62 -10.07 -4.83
CA TRP A 101 -9.45 -10.88 -5.16
C TRP A 101 -8.26 -10.57 -4.24
N ILE A 102 -8.01 -9.28 -3.99
CA ILE A 102 -6.95 -8.84 -3.07
C ILE A 102 -7.23 -9.38 -1.65
N ALA A 103 -8.48 -9.33 -1.19
CA ALA A 103 -8.87 -9.89 0.10
C ALA A 103 -8.69 -11.41 0.17
N LYS A 104 -9.03 -12.13 -0.92
CA LYS A 104 -8.88 -13.59 -1.02
C LYS A 104 -7.41 -14.02 -1.01
N GLU A 105 -6.55 -13.35 -1.76
CA GLU A 105 -5.11 -13.62 -1.74
C GLU A 105 -4.49 -13.23 -0.41
N ALA A 106 -4.81 -12.06 0.15
CA ALA A 106 -4.31 -11.68 1.47
C ALA A 106 -4.67 -12.72 2.54
N ALA A 107 -5.88 -13.28 2.51
CA ALA A 107 -6.31 -14.35 3.41
C ALA A 107 -5.59 -15.70 3.20
N SER A 108 -5.03 -15.97 2.01
CA SER A 108 -4.26 -17.20 1.75
C SER A 108 -2.85 -17.12 2.35
N PHE A 109 -2.29 -15.91 2.43
CA PHE A 109 -1.00 -15.62 3.06
C PHE A 109 -1.09 -15.30 4.56
N ASP A 110 -2.31 -15.06 5.09
CA ASP A 110 -2.60 -14.84 6.52
C ASP A 110 -2.87 -16.15 7.30
N LYS A 111 -2.74 -17.31 6.66
CA LYS A 111 -2.79 -18.59 7.38
C LYS A 111 -1.51 -18.76 8.20
N VAL A 112 -1.65 -18.67 9.52
CA VAL A 112 -0.64 -19.16 10.48
C VAL A 112 -0.24 -20.56 10.05
N ALA A 113 1.05 -20.76 9.77
CA ALA A 113 1.61 -22.09 9.59
C ALA A 113 1.23 -22.91 10.82
N SER A 114 0.28 -23.83 10.65
CA SER A 114 -0.03 -24.82 11.66
C SER A 114 1.24 -25.63 11.87
N LEU A 115 1.91 -25.39 13.00
CA LEU A 115 2.88 -26.31 13.57
C LEU A 115 2.16 -27.63 13.80
N LEU A 116 2.32 -28.55 12.84
CA LEU A 116 2.30 -29.99 13.00
C LEU A 116 3.55 -30.54 12.33
#